data_AF-A0A066UE29-F1
#
_entry.id   AF-A0A066UE29-F1
#
_cell.length_a   1.000
_cell.length_b   1.000
_cell.length_c   1.000
_cell.angle_alpha   90.00
_cell.angle_beta   90.00
_cell.angle_gamma   90.00
#
_symmetry.space_group_name_H-M   'P 1'
#
loop_
_entity.id
_entity.type
_entity.pdbx_description
1 polymer ?
#
loop_
_entity_poly.entity_id
_entity_poly.type
_entity_poly.pdbx_seq_one_letter_code
_entity_poly.pdbx_strand_id
1 'polypeptide(L)'
;MLHYRYIFDVLHQYYNISEFEFWNELSKIVDEFHHQHPELNEWIALFDLKRPKFEKVCLNRVRFFTRGYQDNASRPEPVVCEPICNPISPKFLRCVEH
;
A
#
# COMPACT_ATOMS: atom_id res chain seq x y z
N MET A 1 -3.88 0.26 0.07
CA MET A 1 -2.95 -0.89 0.07
C MET A 1 -3.49 -2.15 0.76
N LEU A 2 -4.24 -2.06 1.87
CA LEU A 2 -4.74 -3.26 2.58
C LEU A 2 -5.58 -4.20 1.69
N HIS A 3 -6.49 -3.64 0.89
CA HIS A 3 -7.35 -4.43 -0.01
C HIS A 3 -6.57 -5.14 -1.13
N TYR A 4 -5.62 -4.43 -1.75
CA TYR A 4 -4.83 -4.94 -2.87
C TYR A 4 -4.00 -6.18 -2.50
N ARG A 5 -3.57 -6.31 -1.24
CA ARG A 5 -2.90 -7.53 -0.76
C ARG A 5 -3.79 -8.76 -0.93
N TYR A 6 -5.04 -8.69 -0.49
CA TYR A 6 -5.96 -9.83 -0.57
C TYR A 6 -6.41 -10.10 -2.01
N ILE A 7 -6.59 -9.04 -2.81
CA ILE A 7 -6.90 -9.19 -4.23
C ILE A 7 -5.75 -9.89 -4.95
N PHE A 8 -4.51 -9.48 -4.68
CA PHE A 8 -3.32 -10.13 -5.21
C PHE A 8 -3.29 -11.61 -4.81
N ASP A 9 -3.48 -11.95 -3.53
CA ASP A 9 -3.46 -13.34 -3.06
C ASP A 9 -4.44 -14.23 -3.85
N VAL A 10 -5.66 -13.74 -4.11
CA VAL A 10 -6.67 -14.44 -4.91
C VAL A 10 -6.22 -14.58 -6.36
N LEU A 11 -5.74 -13.51 -6.98
CA LEU A 11 -5.29 -13.53 -8.37
C LEU A 11 -4.07 -14.43 -8.59
N HIS A 12 -3.13 -14.42 -7.64
CA HIS A 12 -1.97 -15.29 -7.65
C HIS A 12 -2.40 -16.76 -7.56
N GLN A 13 -3.30 -17.09 -6.62
CA GLN A 13 -3.72 -18.46 -6.38
C GLN A 13 -4.55 -19.06 -7.53
N TYR A 14 -5.48 -18.29 -8.11
CA TYR A 14 -6.45 -18.83 -9.08
C TYR A 14 -6.13 -18.52 -10.54
N TYR A 15 -5.34 -17.49 -10.79
CA TYR A 15 -5.01 -17.02 -12.15
C TYR A 15 -3.50 -17.01 -12.42
N ASN A 16 -2.68 -17.49 -11.48
CA ASN A 16 -1.23 -17.62 -11.61
C ASN A 16 -0.53 -16.30 -11.99
N ILE A 17 -1.12 -15.16 -11.60
CA ILE A 17 -0.53 -13.83 -11.79
C ILE A 17 0.64 -13.68 -10.83
N SER A 18 1.81 -13.31 -11.34
CA SER A 18 3.00 -13.07 -10.52
C SER A 18 2.89 -11.79 -9.70
N GLU A 19 3.69 -11.71 -8.64
CA GLU A 19 3.79 -10.50 -7.81
C GLU A 19 4.27 -9.31 -8.65
N PHE A 20 5.23 -9.53 -9.55
CA PHE A 20 5.70 -8.49 -10.46
C PHE A 20 4.60 -7.99 -11.39
N GLU A 21 3.89 -8.87 -12.10
CA GLU A 21 2.86 -8.46 -13.06
C GLU A 21 1.79 -7.59 -12.40
N PHE A 22 1.27 -8.02 -11.25
CA PHE A 22 0.20 -7.30 -10.56
C PHE A 22 0.64 -5.91 -10.08
N TRP A 23 1.76 -5.82 -9.35
CA TRP A 23 2.21 -4.55 -8.79
C TRP A 23 2.84 -3.63 -9.84
N ASN A 24 3.47 -4.17 -10.87
CA ASN A 24 3.98 -3.38 -11.99
C ASN A 24 2.83 -2.71 -12.74
N GLU A 25 1.72 -3.43 -12.98
CA GLU A 25 0.55 -2.84 -13.65
C GLU A 25 -0.06 -1.71 -12.82
N LEU A 26 -0.19 -1.90 -11.50
CA LEU A 26 -0.61 -0.81 -10.60
C LEU A 26 0.36 0.37 -10.63
N SER A 27 1.68 0.12 -10.69
CA SER A 27 2.68 1.19 -10.82
C SER A 27 2.50 1.98 -12.11
N LYS A 28 2.24 1.32 -13.24
CA LYS A 28 2.03 1.99 -14.53
C LYS A 28 0.78 2.88 -14.51
N ILE A 29 -0.32 2.41 -13.92
CA ILE A 29 -1.55 3.21 -13.79
C ILE A 29 -1.28 4.49 -12.97
N VAL A 30 -0.50 4.38 -11.90
CA VAL A 30 -0.08 5.54 -11.11
C VAL A 30 0.77 6.51 -11.95
N ASP A 31 1.72 5.99 -12.73
CA ASP A 31 2.57 6.81 -13.60
C ASP A 31 1.76 7.50 -14.71
N GLU A 32 0.79 6.78 -15.30
CA GLU A 32 -0.14 7.32 -16.30
C GLU A 32 -0.99 8.45 -15.70
N PHE A 33 -1.54 8.25 -14.49
CA PHE A 33 -2.28 9.29 -13.79
C PHE A 33 -1.42 10.53 -13.53
N HIS A 34 -0.17 10.37 -13.07
CA HIS A 34 0.74 11.49 -12.88
C HIS A 34 1.05 12.22 -14.19
N HIS A 35 1.19 11.48 -15.30
CA HIS A 35 1.45 12.07 -16.62
C HIS A 35 0.25 12.87 -17.15
N GLN A 36 -0.98 12.38 -16.90
CA GLN A 36 -2.22 13.05 -17.31
C GLN A 36 -2.52 14.29 -16.47
N HIS A 37 -1.98 14.40 -15.25
CA HIS A 37 -2.24 15.48 -14.30
C HIS A 37 -0.98 16.22 -13.84
N PRO A 38 -0.22 16.87 -14.75
CA PRO A 38 0.99 17.60 -14.40
C PRO A 38 0.72 18.78 -13.44
N GLU A 39 -0.50 19.31 -13.39
CA GLU A 39 -0.93 20.33 -12.43
C GLU A 39 -0.86 19.87 -10.97
N LEU A 40 -0.82 18.55 -10.72
CA LEU A 40 -0.72 17.97 -9.39
C LEU A 40 0.71 17.65 -8.97
N ASN A 41 1.73 18.00 -9.76
CA ASN A 41 3.12 17.60 -9.51
C ASN A 41 3.63 17.95 -8.10
N GLU A 42 3.26 19.11 -7.57
CA GLU A 42 3.63 19.51 -6.20
C GLU A 42 3.03 18.56 -5.16
N TRP A 43 1.76 18.18 -5.31
CA TRP A 43 1.07 17.24 -4.43
C TRP A 43 1.61 15.81 -4.59
N ILE A 44 1.88 15.40 -5.83
CA ILE A 44 2.48 14.10 -6.14
C ILE A 44 3.84 13.97 -5.45
N ALA A 45 4.68 15.02 -5.53
CA ALA A 45 5.98 15.07 -4.85
C ALA A 45 5.84 15.09 -3.32
N LEU A 46 4.84 15.81 -2.79
CA LEU A 46 4.58 15.90 -1.35
C LEU A 46 4.20 14.55 -0.74
N PHE A 47 3.32 13.79 -1.41
CA PHE A 47 2.83 12.51 -0.89
C PHE A 47 3.71 11.31 -1.26
N ASP A 48 4.42 11.37 -2.39
CA ASP A 48 5.30 10.33 -2.93
C ASP A 48 4.73 8.92 -2.77
N LEU A 49 3.71 8.60 -3.57
CA LEU A 49 3.02 7.31 -3.50
C LEU A 49 3.95 6.11 -3.78
N LYS A 50 5.07 6.34 -4.48
CA LYS A 50 6.06 5.32 -4.87
C LYS A 50 7.29 5.28 -3.94
N ARG A 51 7.24 5.98 -2.81
CA ARG A 51 8.27 5.90 -1.76
C ARG A 51 8.58 4.46 -1.37
N PRO A 52 9.84 4.11 -1.00
CA PRO A 52 10.27 2.72 -0.85
C PRO A 52 9.60 1.97 0.30
N LYS A 53 9.16 2.67 1.35
CA LYS A 53 8.50 2.09 2.52
C LYS A 53 7.37 2.99 3.01
N PHE A 54 6.36 2.39 3.63
CA PHE A 54 5.29 3.11 4.31
C PHE A 54 5.03 2.56 5.71
N GLU A 55 4.46 3.40 6.56
CA GLU A 55 4.11 3.04 7.93
C GLU A 55 3.03 1.95 7.96
N LYS A 56 3.28 0.90 8.73
CA LYS A 56 2.34 -0.22 8.87
C LYS A 56 1.38 0.07 10.02
N VAL A 57 0.18 0.52 9.68
CA VAL A 57 -0.91 0.65 10.67
C VAL A 57 -1.42 -0.73 11.06
N CYS A 58 -1.23 -1.11 12.32
CA CYS A 58 -1.55 -2.42 12.87
C CYS A 58 -2.96 -2.42 13.50
N LEU A 59 -3.99 -2.58 12.67
CA LEU A 59 -5.41 -2.52 13.07
C LEU A 59 -5.76 -3.47 14.24
N ASN A 60 -5.26 -4.71 14.21
CA ASN A 60 -5.54 -5.65 15.30
C ASN A 60 -4.85 -5.25 16.62
N ARG A 61 -3.68 -4.61 16.58
CA ARG A 61 -3.03 -4.11 17.80
C ARG A 61 -3.82 -2.97 18.43
N VAL A 62 -4.40 -2.08 17.63
CA VAL A 62 -5.32 -1.03 18.14
C VAL A 62 -6.49 -1.66 18.91
N ARG A 63 -7.08 -2.72 18.34
CA ARG A 63 -8.20 -3.45 18.96
C ARG A 63 -7.80 -4.12 20.27
N PHE A 64 -6.65 -4.79 20.31
CA PHE A 64 -6.23 -5.54 21.49
C PHE A 64 -5.64 -4.68 22.61
N PHE A 65 -4.85 -3.66 22.29
CA PHE A 65 -4.05 -2.93 23.29
C PHE A 65 -4.63 -1.58 23.69
N THR A 66 -5.49 -0.97 22.86
CA THR A 66 -5.91 0.43 23.08
C THR A 66 -7.37 0.58 23.48
N ARG A 67 -8.29 -0.29 23.02
CA ARG A 67 -9.74 -0.08 23.21
C ARG A 67 -10.57 -1.29 23.64
N GLY A 68 -10.10 -2.53 23.42
CA GLY A 68 -10.98 -3.70 23.54
C GLY A 68 -12.15 -3.61 22.55
N TYR A 69 -13.36 -3.99 22.98
CA TYR A 69 -14.61 -3.90 22.20
C TYR A 69 -15.50 -2.71 22.58
N GLN A 70 -14.97 -1.74 23.33
CA GLN A 70 -15.77 -0.61 23.78
C GLN A 70 -16.00 0.38 22.64
N ASP A 71 -17.27 0.70 22.41
CA ASP A 71 -17.70 1.66 21.39
C ASP A 71 -17.54 3.07 21.97
N ASN A 72 -16.43 3.73 21.64
CA ASN A 72 -16.09 5.07 22.08
C ASN A 72 -16.12 6.02 20.88
N ALA A 73 -16.88 7.12 21.02
CA ALA A 73 -17.15 8.09 19.95
C ALA A 73 -15.90 8.84 19.42
N SER A 74 -14.75 8.70 20.06
CA SER A 74 -13.49 9.35 19.68
C SER A 74 -12.77 8.55 18.58
N ARG A 75 -12.01 9.20 17.69
CA ARG A 75 -11.18 8.50 16.68
C ARG A 75 -10.07 7.66 17.36
N PRO A 76 -9.89 6.38 17.01
CA PRO A 76 -8.82 5.55 17.58
C PRO A 76 -7.45 6.00 17.11
N GLU A 77 -6.49 6.04 18.05
CA GLU A 77 -5.08 6.26 17.70
C GLU A 77 -4.49 5.01 17.03
N PRO A 78 -3.87 5.15 15.86
CA PRO A 78 -3.27 4.02 15.15
C PRO A 78 -2.02 3.54 15.87
N VAL A 79 -1.93 2.22 16.09
CA VAL A 79 -0.67 1.58 16.48
C VAL A 79 0.15 1.37 15.21
N VAL A 80 1.25 2.09 15.09
CA VAL A 80 2.18 1.97 13.95
C VAL A 80 3.27 0.96 14.30
N CYS A 81 3.43 -0.03 13.43
CA CYS A 81 4.51 -1.02 13.50
C CYS A 81 5.67 -0.62 12.56
N GLU A 82 6.72 -1.44 12.53
CA GLU A 82 7.83 -1.24 11.60
C GLU A 82 7.37 -1.01 10.15
N PRO A 83 7.98 -0.07 9.42
CA PRO A 83 7.61 0.23 8.04
C PRO A 83 7.77 -0.98 7.12
N ILE A 84 6.82 -1.17 6.23
CA ILE A 84 6.84 -2.25 5.22
C ILE A 84 7.23 -1.71 3.85
N CYS A 85 7.79 -2.59 3.02
CA CYS A 85 8.16 -2.26 1.65
C CYS A 85 6.91 -1.90 0.84
N ASN A 86 7.04 -0.88 0.01
CA ASN A 86 5.99 -0.47 -0.92
C ASN A 86 6.03 -1.33 -2.19
N PRO A 87 4.98 -2.13 -2.48
CA PRO A 87 4.98 -3.04 -3.62
C PRO A 87 5.10 -2.35 -4.98
N ILE A 88 4.61 -1.11 -5.09
CA ILE A 88 4.69 -0.33 -6.34
C ILE A 88 5.94 0.56 -6.41
N SER A 89 6.84 0.47 -5.43
CA SER A 89 8.09 1.23 -5.48
C SER A 89 9.05 0.64 -6.50
N PRO A 90 9.84 1.47 -7.22
CA PRO A 90 10.86 0.99 -8.14
C PRO A 90 11.90 0.07 -7.47
N LYS A 91 12.12 0.23 -6.16
CA LYS A 91 13.03 -0.65 -5.41
C LYS A 91 12.44 -2.06 -5.25
N PHE A 92 11.16 -2.16 -4.90
CA PHE A 92 10.50 -3.45 -4.69
C PHE A 92 10.33 -4.20 -6.00
N LEU A 93 9.84 -3.54 -7.06
CA LEU A 93 9.60 -4.16 -8.36
C LEU A 93 10.85 -4.83 -8.92
N ARG A 94 12.02 -4.20 -8.79
CA ARG A 94 13.32 -4.78 -9.18
C ARG A 94 13.72 -6.02 -8.39
N CYS A 95 13.19 -6.22 -7.19
CA CYS A 95 13.47 -7.40 -6.37
C CYS A 95 12.56 -8.59 -6.72
N VAL A 96 11.44 -8.36 -7.40
CA VAL A 96 10.45 -9.40 -7.72
C VAL A 96 10.34 -9.68 -9.23
N GLU A 97 11.12 -8.97 -10.05
CA GLU A 97 11.27 -9.16 -11.50
C GLU A 97 12.02 -10.46 -11.78
N HIS A 98 11.31 -11.59 -11.77
CA HIS A 98 11.80 -12.95 -12.01
C HIS A 98 10.89 -13.72 -12.95
#